data_AF-A0A6V7KTM6-F1
#
_entry.id   AF-A0A6V7KTM6-F1
#
_cell.length_a   1.000
_cell.length_b   1.000
_cell.length_c   1.000
_cell.angle_alpha   90.00
_cell.angle_beta   90.00
_cell.angle_gamma   90.00
#
_symmetry.space_group_name_H-M   'P 1'
#
loop_
_entity.id
_entity.type
_entity.pdbx_description
1 polymer ?
#
loop_
_entity_poly.entity_id
_entity_poly.type
_entity_poly.pdbx_seq_one_letter_code
_entity_poly.pdbx_strand_id
1 'polypeptide(L)' 'MDLALEISKKATKVILSHHSRDPIHTVFPENVHQLPDIKQLTENEVIFTNHIREKVDVIFYCT' A
#
# COMPACT_ATOMS: atom_id res chain seq x y z
N MET A 1 -0.31 -8.62 5.45
CA MET A 1 1.00 -8.19 6.00
C MET A 1 2.15 -8.86 5.28
N ASP A 2 2.20 -10.20 5.33
CA ASP A 2 3.32 -11.00 4.82
C ASP A 2 3.61 -10.76 3.33
N LEU A 3 2.57 -10.64 2.52
CA LEU A 3 2.74 -10.36 1.08
C LEU A 3 3.47 -9.03 0.83
N ALA A 4 3.17 -7.98 1.62
CA ALA A 4 3.88 -6.71 1.48
C ALA A 4 5.36 -6.86 1.84
N LEU A 5 5.69 -7.66 2.85
CA LEU A 5 7.08 -7.96 3.24
C LEU A 5 7.79 -8.78 2.15
N GLU A 6 7.16 -9.81 1.60
CA GLU A 6 7.77 -10.62 0.54
C GLU A 6 8.01 -9.82 -0.74
N ILE A 7 7.04 -9.01 -1.18
CA ILE A 7 7.18 -8.15 -2.36
C ILE A 7 8.24 -7.07 -2.14
N SER A 8 8.36 -6.52 -0.94
CA SER A 8 9.32 -5.46 -0.62
C SER A 8 10.79 -5.86 -0.87
N LYS A 9 11.10 -7.16 -0.87
CA LYS A 9 12.43 -7.69 -1.18
C LYS A 9 12.85 -7.50 -2.65
N LYS A 10 11.89 -7.19 -3.54
CA LYS A 10 12.11 -7.10 -4.99
C LYS A 10 11.54 -5.82 -5.62
N ALA A 11 10.44 -5.29 -5.09
CA ALA A 11 9.83 -4.08 -5.60
C ALA A 11 10.56 -2.81 -5.13
N THR A 12 10.60 -1.79 -5.98
CA THR A 12 11.18 -0.48 -5.64
C THR A 12 10.38 0.24 -4.56
N LYS A 13 9.04 0.10 -4.58
CA LYS A 13 8.11 0.70 -3.62
C LYS A 13 6.93 -0.23 -3.41
N VAL A 14 6.50 -0.38 -2.16
CA VAL A 14 5.29 -1.11 -1.79
C VAL A 14 4.39 -0.17 -1.01
N ILE A 15 3.11 -0.14 -1.37
CA ILE A 15 2.09 0.60 -0.63
C ILE A 15 1.18 -0.42 0.05
N LEU A 16 1.10 -0.36 1.37
CA LEU A 16 0.16 -1.14 2.16
C LEU A 16 -1.01 -0.26 2.58
N SER A 17 -2.12 -0.38 1.86
CA SER A 17 -3.42 0.21 2.22
C SER A 17 -4.26 -0.84 2.93
N HIS A 18 -4.72 -0.56 4.14
CA HIS A 18 -5.58 -1.47 4.90
C HIS A 18 -6.56 -0.69 5.79
N HIS A 19 -7.73 -1.28 6.06
CA HIS A 19 -8.80 -0.65 6.83
C HIS A 19 -8.70 -0.91 8.35
N SER A 20 -7.75 -1.74 8.80
CA SER A 20 -7.64 -2.04 10.24
C SER A 20 -7.25 -0.78 11.01
N ARG A 21 -7.88 -0.60 12.18
CA ARG A 21 -7.53 0.44 13.15
C ARG A 21 -6.52 -0.05 14.18
N ASP A 22 -6.20 -1.34 14.14
CA ASP A 22 -5.25 -1.93 15.07
C ASP A 22 -3.84 -1.46 14.75
N PRO A 23 -3.04 -1.08 15.76
CA PRO A 23 -1.67 -0.66 15.55
C PRO A 23 -0.85 -1.82 14.96
N ILE A 24 -0.16 -1.55 13.85
CA ILE A 24 0.80 -2.50 13.30
C ILE A 24 2.12 -2.35 14.05
N HIS A 25 2.48 -3.37 14.82
CA HIS A 25 3.76 -3.42 15.54
C HIS A 25 4.94 -3.88 14.67
N THR A 26 4.68 -4.36 13.45
CA THR A 26 5.70 -4.76 12.50
C THR A 26 6.54 -3.56 12.08
N VAL A 27 7.86 -3.66 12.22
CA VAL A 27 8.80 -2.72 11.60
C VAL A 27 8.94 -3.12 10.13
N PHE A 28 8.45 -2.27 9.23
CA PHE A 28 8.58 -2.53 7.81
C PHE A 28 9.91 -2.01 7.24
N PRO A 29 10.37 -2.60 6.13
CA PRO A 29 11.44 -2.01 5.33
C PRO A 29 11.11 -0.58 4.87
N GLU A 30 12.14 0.23 4.63
CA GLU A 30 11.99 1.66 4.27
C GLU A 30 11.16 1.91 3.00
N ASN A 31 11.11 0.93 2.09
CA ASN A 31 10.36 1.00 0.84
C ASN A 31 8.88 0.59 0.97
N VAL A 32 8.41 0.27 2.18
CA VAL A 32 6.99 -0.03 2.45
C VAL A 32 6.33 1.17 3.11
N HIS A 33 5.38 1.78 2.40
CA HIS A 33 4.63 2.93 2.88
C HIS A 33 3.21 2.52 3.22
N GLN A 34 2.76 2.90 4.41
CA GLN A 34 1.38 2.72 4.81
C GLN A 34 0.58 3.95 4.39
N LEU A 35 -0.48 3.73 3.61
CA LEU A 35 -1.41 4.77 3.19
C LEU A 35 -2.83 4.39 3.63
N PRO A 36 -3.72 5.37 3.83
CA PRO A 36 -5.09 5.10 4.27
C PRO A 36 -5.89 4.44 3.14
N ASP A 37 -7.18 4.21 3.38
CA ASP A 37 -8.07 3.57 2.40
C ASP A 37 -8.02 4.24 1.02
N ILE A 38 -8.17 3.41 -0.01
CA ILE A 38 -8.28 3.84 -1.41
C ILE A 38 -9.66 4.47 -1.64
N LYS A 39 -9.68 5.68 -2.20
CA LYS A 39 -10.91 6.38 -2.61
C LYS A 39 -11.35 5.98 -4.01
N GLN A 40 -10.41 5.97 -4.97
CA GLN A 40 -10.69 5.54 -6.34
C GLN A 40 -9.42 5.06 -7.04
N LEU A 41 -9.61 4.17 -8.01
CA LEU A 41 -8.60 3.81 -9.00
C LEU A 41 -8.91 4.59 -10.29
N THR A 42 -7.86 5.13 -10.91
CA THR A 42 -7.91 5.68 -12.25
C THR A 42 -7.15 4.75 -13.20
N GLU A 43 -7.07 5.09 -14.48
CA GLU A 43 -6.34 4.30 -15.46
C GLU A 43 -4.87 4.05 -15.06
N ASN A 44 -4.21 5.03 -14.42
CA ASN A 44 -2.77 4.96 -14.13
C ASN A 44 -2.39 5.29 -12.67
N GLU A 45 -3.35 5.62 -11.81
CA GLU A 45 -3.11 6.10 -10.44
C GLU A 45 -4.13 5.56 -9.44
N VAL A 46 -3.67 5.40 -8.20
CA VAL A 46 -4.49 5.20 -7.01
C VAL A 46 -4.66 6.54 -6.31
N ILE A 47 -5.90 6.89 -5.95
CA ILE A 47 -6.20 8.07 -5.15
C ILE A 47 -6.69 7.61 -3.79
N PHE A 48 -5.98 8.02 -2.75
CA PHE A 48 -6.27 7.67 -1.36
C PHE A 48 -7.25 8.67 -0.74
N THR A 49 -7.88 8.28 0.36
CA THR A 49 -8.87 9.10 1.10
C THR A 49 -8.30 10.43 1.62
N ASN A 50 -6.99 10.49 1.86
CA ASN A 50 -6.27 11.72 2.22
C ASN A 50 -5.83 12.57 1.00
N HIS A 51 -6.35 12.27 -0.19
CA HIS A 51 -6.05 12.95 -1.46
C HIS A 51 -4.64 12.73 -2.03
N ILE A 52 -3.80 11.90 -1.41
CA ILE A 52 -2.53 11.44 -2.01
C ILE A 52 -2.85 10.66 -3.29
N ARG A 53 -1.99 10.84 -4.29
CA ARG A 53 -2.05 10.13 -5.57
C ARG A 53 -0.74 9.40 -5.81
N GLU A 54 -0.82 8.14 -6.21
CA GLU A 54 0.36 7.31 -6.51
C GLU A 54 0.14 6.55 -7.80
N LYS A 55 1.17 6.54 -8.65
CA LYS A 55 1.22 5.62 -9.80
C LYS A 55 1.63 4.25 -9.28
N VAL A 56 0.90 3.22 -9.71
CA VAL A 56 1.18 1.83 -9.33
C VAL A 56 1.15 0.95 -10.56
N ASP A 57 2.06 -0.03 -10.61
CA ASP A 57 2.14 -0.97 -11.74
C ASP A 57 1.22 -2.18 -11.53
N VAL A 58 1.01 -2.59 -10.27
CA VAL A 58 0.26 -3.79 -9.90
C VAL A 58 -0.53 -3.54 -8.61
N ILE A 59 -1.75 -4.08 -8.54
CA ILE A 59 -2.62 -4.03 -7.36
C ILE A 59 -2.92 -5.46 -6.90
N PHE A 60 -2.69 -5.75 -5.63
CA PHE A 60 -3.09 -6.99 -4.98
C PHE A 60 -4.23 -6.70 -4.00
N TYR A 61 -5.39 -7.35 -4.21
CA TYR A 61 -6.49 -7.33 -3.25
C TYR A 61 -6.28 -8.42 -2.19
N CYS A 62 -5.92 -8.01 -0.98
CA CYS A 62 -5.74 -8.90 0.18
C CYS A 62 -6.85 -8.67 1.21
N THR A 63 -8.10 -8.82 0.77
CA THR A 63 -9.32 -8.59 1.56
C THR A 63 -9.69 -9.79 2.43
#